data_AF-R7THW7-F1
#
_entry.id   AF-R7THW7-F1
#
_cell.length_a   1.000
_cell.length_b   1.000
_cell.length_c   1.000
_cell.angle_alpha   90.00
_cell.angle_beta   90.00
_cell.angle_gamma   90.00
#
_symmetry.space_group_name_H-M   'P 1'
#
loop_
_entity.id
_entity.type
_entity.pdbx_description
1 polymer ?
#
loop_
_entity_poly.entity_id
_entity_poly.type
_entity_poly.pdbx_seq_one_letter_code
_entity_poly.pdbx_strand_id
1 'polypeptide(L)'
;YFNLTVPDDLAAQYQRGYYACVSFVDSLVGDILDALEDLGLDEDTVIVLHSDHGYNLGENSAWGKRTQFEMANHVPLMVHLPGETEGKVSEGFAELIDMIA
;
A
#
# COMPACT_ATOMS: atom_id res chain seq x y z
N TYR A 1 -18.51 12.80 -15.09
CA TYR A 1 -17.47 11.78 -14.88
C TYR A 1 -16.98 11.65 -13.44
N PHE A 2 -17.64 12.26 -12.43
CA PHE A 2 -17.21 12.21 -11.02
C PHE A 2 -18.27 11.69 -10.05
N ASN A 3 -19.41 11.20 -10.55
CA ASN A 3 -20.44 10.64 -9.70
C ASN A 3 -20.70 9.20 -10.11
N LEU A 4 -19.90 8.29 -9.56
CA LEU A 4 -20.12 6.84 -9.63
C LEU A 4 -20.80 6.44 -8.33
N THR A 5 -22.05 6.87 -8.15
CA THR A 5 -22.87 6.34 -7.07
C THR A 5 -23.10 4.87 -7.37
N VAL A 6 -22.38 4.02 -6.66
CA VAL A 6 -22.51 2.56 -6.71
C VAL A 6 -23.54 2.18 -5.65
N PRO A 7 -24.55 1.36 -5.95
CA PRO A 7 -25.47 0.83 -4.96
C PRO A 7 -24.72 0.18 -3.77
N ASP A 8 -25.24 0.34 -2.55
CA ASP A 8 -24.52 -0.07 -1.32
C ASP A 8 -24.13 -1.55 -1.31
N ASP A 9 -24.98 -2.42 -1.84
CA ASP A 9 -24.73 -3.86 -1.95
C ASP A 9 -23.57 -4.17 -2.91
N LEU A 10 -23.49 -3.44 -4.02
CA LEU A 10 -22.41 -3.56 -4.98
C LEU A 10 -21.11 -2.92 -4.46
N ALA A 11 -21.20 -1.80 -3.76
CA ALA A 11 -20.07 -1.16 -3.09
C ALA A 11 -19.42 -2.10 -2.07
N ALA A 12 -20.24 -2.75 -1.25
CA ALA A 12 -19.77 -3.75 -0.29
C ALA A 12 -19.09 -4.95 -0.98
N GLN A 13 -19.59 -5.39 -2.14
CA GLN A 13 -18.94 -6.44 -2.93
C GLN A 13 -17.57 -6.00 -3.46
N TYR A 14 -17.45 -4.78 -3.99
CA TYR A 14 -16.18 -4.25 -4.48
C TYR A 14 -15.17 -4.06 -3.36
N GLN A 15 -15.59 -3.57 -2.19
CA GLN A 15 -14.73 -3.46 -1.01
C GLN A 15 -14.20 -4.82 -0.56
N ARG A 16 -15.08 -5.84 -0.50
CA ARG A 16 -14.65 -7.23 -0.21
C ARG A 16 -13.64 -7.74 -1.22
N GLY A 17 -13.86 -7.47 -2.51
CA GLY A 17 -12.92 -7.83 -3.57
C GLY A 17 -11.57 -7.13 -3.40
N TYR A 18 -11.57 -5.83 -3.10
CA TYR A 18 -10.35 -5.06 -2.84
C TYR A 18 -9.56 -5.64 -1.65
N TYR A 19 -10.23 -5.92 -0.53
CA TYR A 19 -9.56 -6.51 0.64
C TYR A 19 -9.06 -7.94 0.38
N ALA A 20 -9.77 -8.74 -0.41
CA ALA A 20 -9.27 -10.04 -0.84
C ALA A 20 -8.00 -9.91 -1.69
N CYS A 21 -7.93 -8.92 -2.60
CA CYS A 21 -6.70 -8.63 -3.35
C CYS A 21 -5.55 -8.19 -2.44
N VAL A 22 -5.82 -7.35 -1.42
CA VAL A 22 -4.81 -6.95 -0.43
C VAL A 22 -4.25 -8.17 0.30
N SER A 23 -5.11 -9.06 0.82
CA SER A 23 -4.66 -10.30 1.48
C SER A 23 -3.90 -11.23 0.55
N PHE A 24 -4.25 -11.26 -0.74
CA PHE A 24 -3.49 -12.05 -1.71
C PHE A 24 -2.09 -11.47 -1.97
N VAL A 25 -1.99 -10.14 -2.13
CA VAL A 25 -0.69 -9.46 -2.28
C VAL A 25 0.18 -9.64 -1.04
N ASP A 26 -0.41 -9.58 0.16
CA ASP A 26 0.28 -9.84 1.43
C ASP A 26 0.94 -11.23 1.45
N SER A 27 0.22 -12.27 1.01
CA SER A 27 0.79 -13.62 0.86
C SER A 27 1.96 -13.66 -0.12
N LEU A 28 1.87 -12.95 -1.25
CA LEU A 28 2.95 -12.89 -2.24
C LEU A 28 4.16 -12.12 -1.73
N VAL A 29 3.96 -11.09 -0.89
CA VAL A 29 5.05 -10.40 -0.20
C VAL A 29 5.74 -11.36 0.76
N GLY A 30 4.97 -12.17 1.51
CA GLY A 30 5.49 -13.26 2.33
C GLY A 30 6.41 -14.19 1.55
N ASP A 31 5.96 -14.69 0.39
CA ASP A 31 6.77 -15.57 -0.47
C ASP A 31 8.11 -14.93 -0.89
N ILE A 32 8.15 -13.60 -1.10
CA ILE A 32 9.38 -12.87 -1.45
C ILE A 32 10.31 -12.78 -0.23
N LEU A 33 9.77 -12.50 0.94
CA LEU A 33 10.55 -12.39 2.18
C LEU A 33 11.14 -13.74 2.57
N ASP A 34 10.34 -14.81 2.52
CA ASP A 34 10.79 -16.18 2.76
C ASP A 34 11.92 -16.57 1.79
N ALA A 35 11.80 -16.19 0.51
CA ALA A 35 12.85 -16.44 -0.47
C ALA A 35 14.16 -15.66 -0.18
N LEU A 36 14.08 -14.45 0.40
CA LEU A 36 15.28 -13.71 0.82
C LEU A 36 15.98 -14.42 1.98
N GLU A 37 15.23 -14.91 2.96
CA GLU A 37 15.75 -15.69 4.09
C GLU A 37 16.39 -17.01 3.62
N ASP A 38 15.70 -17.77 2.76
CA ASP A 38 16.20 -19.03 2.20
C ASP A 38 17.51 -18.87 1.43
N LEU A 39 17.71 -17.70 0.79
CA LEU A 39 18.94 -17.36 0.08
C LEU A 39 20.02 -16.77 0.98
N GLY A 40 19.72 -16.49 2.26
CA GLY A 40 20.61 -15.82 3.21
C GLY A 40 20.92 -14.37 2.81
N LEU A 41 19.98 -13.68 2.18
CA LEU A 41 20.12 -12.30 1.69
C LEU A 41 19.38 -11.28 2.57
N ASP A 42 18.57 -11.74 3.52
CA ASP A 42 17.75 -10.94 4.43
C ASP A 42 18.57 -9.93 5.24
N GLU A 43 19.77 -10.30 5.70
CA GLU A 43 20.65 -9.43 6.50
C GLU A 43 21.49 -8.42 5.67
N ASP A 44 21.49 -8.52 4.33
CA ASP A 44 22.24 -7.62 3.41
C ASP A 44 21.34 -6.92 2.39
N THR A 45 20.01 -6.97 2.59
CA THR A 45 19.03 -6.38 1.67
C THR A 45 18.23 -5.28 2.35
N VAL A 46 18.31 -4.06 1.81
CA VAL A 46 17.35 -3.00 2.17
C VAL A 46 16.01 -3.30 1.48
N ILE A 47 14.93 -3.30 2.26
CA ILE A 47 13.58 -3.56 1.75
C ILE A 47 12.76 -2.28 1.87
N VAL A 48 12.16 -1.85 0.76
CA VAL A 48 11.22 -0.71 0.71
C VAL A 48 9.90 -1.19 0.15
N LEU A 49 8.84 -1.07 0.94
CA LEU A 49 7.46 -1.39 0.54
C LEU A 49 6.63 -0.10 0.47
N HIS A 50 6.09 0.19 -0.71
CA HIS A 50 5.22 1.35 -0.93
C HIS A 50 4.18 1.09 -2.03
N SER A 51 3.27 2.05 -2.24
CA SER A 51 2.33 2.08 -3.38
C SER A 51 2.59 3.30 -4.27
N ASP A 52 2.16 3.24 -5.53
CA ASP A 52 2.23 4.37 -6.47
C ASP A 52 1.14 5.43 -6.20
N HIS A 53 -0.04 4.97 -5.74
CA HIS A 53 -1.16 5.80 -5.35
C HIS A 53 -2.10 5.07 -4.35
N GLY A 54 -3.00 5.81 -3.72
CA GLY A 54 -4.11 5.27 -2.93
C GLY A 54 -5.32 4.91 -3.81
N TYR A 55 -6.45 4.55 -3.21
CA TYR A 55 -7.67 4.21 -3.95
C TYR A 55 -8.93 4.56 -3.15
N ASN A 56 -9.85 5.34 -3.73
CA ASN A 56 -11.16 5.54 -3.13
C ASN A 56 -12.03 4.29 -3.35
N LEU A 57 -12.70 3.84 -2.30
CA LEU A 57 -13.61 2.71 -2.23
C LEU A 57 -15.06 3.16 -1.96
N GLY A 58 -15.42 4.35 -2.44
CA GLY A 58 -16.74 4.95 -2.30
C GLY A 58 -16.77 6.24 -1.48
N GLU A 59 -15.67 6.62 -0.82
CA GLU A 59 -15.56 7.87 -0.07
C GLU A 59 -15.85 9.06 -0.99
N ASN A 60 -16.58 10.06 -0.50
CA ASN A 60 -16.95 11.25 -1.26
C ASN A 60 -17.63 10.94 -2.62
N SER A 61 -18.35 9.81 -2.73
CA SER A 61 -18.95 9.31 -3.98
C SER A 61 -17.92 9.06 -5.10
N ALA A 62 -16.67 8.81 -4.74
CA ALA A 62 -15.57 8.56 -5.66
C ALA A 62 -15.11 7.10 -5.60
N TRP A 63 -14.72 6.58 -6.76
CA TRP A 63 -14.06 5.28 -6.90
C TRP A 63 -12.79 5.45 -7.73
N GLY A 64 -11.72 4.80 -7.29
CA GLY A 64 -10.40 4.89 -7.90
C GLY A 64 -9.58 6.08 -7.44
N LYS A 65 -8.55 6.43 -8.22
CA LYS A 65 -7.47 7.33 -7.80
C LYS A 65 -7.51 8.74 -8.40
N ARG A 66 -8.45 9.02 -9.29
CA ARG A 66 -8.46 10.29 -10.05
C ARG A 66 -9.07 11.44 -9.25
N THR A 67 -8.56 11.68 -8.03
CA THR A 67 -9.04 12.70 -7.09
C THR A 67 -7.87 13.27 -6.29
N GLN A 68 -8.02 14.47 -5.74
CA GLN A 68 -7.05 15.07 -4.82
C GLN A 68 -7.34 14.77 -3.35
N PHE A 69 -8.29 13.86 -3.06
CA PHE A 69 -8.55 13.45 -1.69
C PHE A 69 -7.41 12.61 -1.15
N GLU A 70 -7.25 12.65 0.17
CA GLU A 70 -6.21 11.92 0.90
C GLU A 70 -6.22 10.43 0.54
N MET A 71 -7.40 9.78 0.48
CA MET A 71 -7.54 8.35 0.15
C MET A 71 -6.92 7.94 -1.20
N ALA A 72 -6.77 8.87 -2.15
CA ALA A 72 -6.13 8.60 -3.45
C ALA A 72 -4.62 8.85 -3.45
N ASN A 73 -4.07 9.52 -2.44
CA ASN A 73 -2.69 10.00 -2.42
C ASN A 73 -1.89 9.50 -1.21
N HIS A 74 -2.55 9.14 -0.11
CA HIS A 74 -1.92 8.55 1.07
C HIS A 74 -1.63 7.07 0.80
N VAL A 75 -0.35 6.72 0.85
CA VAL A 75 0.19 5.39 0.51
C VAL A 75 1.00 4.83 1.68
N PRO A 76 1.12 3.51 1.81
CA PRO A 76 2.10 2.92 2.72
C PRO A 76 3.51 3.31 2.27
N LEU A 77 4.39 3.56 3.24
CA LEU A 77 5.83 3.66 3.04
C LEU A 77 6.51 3.02 4.24
N MET A 78 7.09 1.84 4.02
CA MET A 78 7.85 1.09 5.01
C MET A 78 9.26 0.84 4.48
N VAL A 79 10.25 1.08 5.33
CA VAL A 79 11.66 0.88 5.01
C VAL A 79 12.27 0.01 6.10
N HIS A 80 12.85 -1.12 5.70
CA HIS A 80 13.67 -1.97 6.53
C HIS A 80 15.13 -1.84 6.11
N LEU A 81 15.96 -1.36 7.03
CA LEU A 81 17.41 -1.41 6.93
C LEU A 81 17.91 -2.47 7.91
N PRO A 82 18.60 -3.52 7.44
CA PRO A 82 19.17 -4.55 8.30
C PRO A 82 20.07 -3.94 9.38
N GLY A 83 19.88 -4.37 10.62
CA GLY A 83 20.65 -3.90 11.79
C GLY A 83 20.33 -2.48 12.30
N GLU A 84 19.51 -1.69 11.61
CA GLU A 84 19.24 -0.28 11.98
C GLU A 84 17.77 0.00 12.33
N THR A 85 16.84 -0.74 11.69
CA THR A 85 15.40 -0.53 11.88
C THR A 85 14.81 -1.39 12.99
N GLU A 86 14.09 -0.77 13.93
CA GLU A 86 13.49 -1.43 15.11
C GLU A 86 12.01 -1.05 15.28
N GLY A 87 11.19 -1.17 14.22
CA GLY A 87 9.74 -0.92 14.31
C GLY A 87 9.36 0.53 14.67
N LYS A 88 10.19 1.51 14.31
CA LYS A 88 9.94 2.93 14.54
C LYS A 88 8.85 3.46 13.60
N VAL A 89 8.04 4.38 14.10
CA VAL A 89 6.99 5.07 13.32
C VAL A 89 7.28 6.56 13.31
N SER A 90 7.13 7.19 12.14
CA SER A 90 7.26 8.64 11.96
C SER A 90 5.91 9.25 11.57
N GLU A 91 5.59 10.40 12.14
CA GLU A 91 4.43 11.24 11.74
C GLU A 91 4.87 12.38 10.80
N GLY A 92 6.14 12.40 10.39
CA GLY A 92 6.65 13.39 9.45
C GLY A 92 6.09 13.19 8.05
N PHE A 93 5.91 14.29 7.33
CA PHE A 93 5.53 14.24 5.92
C PHE A 93 6.69 13.70 5.07
N ALA A 94 6.36 12.82 4.13
CA ALA A 94 7.26 12.30 3.11
C ALA A 94 6.51 12.23 1.78
N GLU A 95 7.23 12.41 0.67
CA GLU A 95 6.71 12.30 -0.68
C GLU A 95 7.38 11.14 -1.41
N LEU A 96 6.69 10.51 -2.37
CA LEU A 96 7.27 9.38 -3.13
C LEU A 96 8.53 9.77 -3.93
N ILE A 97 8.71 11.06 -4.23
CA ILE A 97 9.92 11.56 -4.91
C ILE A 97 11.16 11.50 -4.00
N ASP A 98 10.98 11.52 -2.68
CA ASP A 98 12.07 11.44 -1.70
C ASP A 98 12.77 10.08 -1.75
N MET A 99 12.16 9.05 -2.36
CA MET A 99 12.77 7.73 -2.53
C MET A 99 13.97 7.71 -3.49
N ILE A 100 14.07 8.70 -4.38
CA ILE A 100 15.10 8.79 -5.42
C ILE A 100 16.08 9.96 -5.17
N ALA A 101 15.72 10.85 -4.23
CA ALA A 101 16.42 12.11 -3.99
C ALA A 101 17.76 11.95 -3.25
#